data_AF-A0A382LBQ4-F1
#
_entry.id   AF-A0A382LBQ4-F1
#
_cell.length_a   1.000
_cell.length_b   1.000
_cell.length_c   1.000
_cell.angle_alpha   90.00
_cell.angle_beta   90.00
_cell.angle_gamma   90.00
#
_symmetry.space_group_name_H-M   'P 1'
#
loop_
_entity.id
_entity.type
_entity.pdbx_description
1 polymer ?
#
loop_
_entity_poly.entity_id
_entity_poly.type
_entity_poly.pdbx_seq_one_letter_code
_entity_poly.pdbx_strand_id
1 'polypeptide(L)'
;MIRYFALFSFAVMAFMLPSPGEARAQIPQEVDSVRLLSELSILAHDSMEGRSPGTPGSLRARAFLERAMASSGTESVQGSFRHVFEWQRGRGANIVGLVPGA
;
A
#
# COMPACT_ATOMS: atom_id res chain seq x y z
N MET A 1 2.60 63.90 -19.09
CA MET A 1 2.90 62.95 -17.99
C MET A 1 1.82 61.88 -17.96
N ILE A 2 2.16 60.65 -17.55
CA ILE A 2 1.36 59.41 -17.51
C ILE A 2 1.51 58.52 -18.77
N ARG A 3 2.57 57.70 -18.80
CA ARG A 3 2.68 56.49 -19.65
C ARG A 3 3.50 55.40 -18.93
N TYR A 4 2.97 54.83 -17.87
CA TYR A 4 3.49 53.59 -17.25
C TYR A 4 2.33 52.86 -16.58
N PHE A 5 1.57 52.03 -17.30
CA PHE A 5 0.63 51.13 -16.60
C PHE A 5 0.21 49.85 -17.34
N ALA A 6 0.58 49.64 -18.60
CA ALA A 6 -0.11 48.62 -19.42
C ALA A 6 0.78 47.48 -19.97
N LEU A 7 1.92 47.15 -19.36
CA LEU A 7 2.78 46.05 -19.85
C LEU A 7 3.18 44.99 -18.82
N PHE A 8 2.64 45.02 -17.61
CA PHE A 8 3.01 44.06 -16.56
C PHE A 8 1.92 43.02 -16.23
N SER A 9 0.94 42.81 -17.12
CA SER A 9 -0.25 42.00 -16.81
C SER A 9 -0.48 40.78 -17.69
N PHE A 10 0.42 40.44 -18.62
CA PHE A 10 0.22 39.26 -19.50
C PHE A 10 1.13 38.05 -19.23
N ALA A 11 2.22 38.21 -18.48
CA ALA A 11 3.21 37.13 -18.30
C ALA A 11 2.94 36.20 -17.10
N VAL A 12 2.02 36.54 -16.19
CA VAL A 12 1.73 35.72 -14.99
C VAL A 12 0.60 34.71 -15.24
N MET A 13 -0.12 34.81 -16.36
CA MET A 13 -1.29 33.97 -16.66
C MET A 13 -0.98 32.71 -17.49
N ALA A 14 0.31 32.34 -17.65
CA ALA A 14 0.73 31.16 -18.41
C ALA A 14 1.18 29.97 -17.55
N PHE A 15 1.23 30.12 -16.22
CA PHE A 15 1.67 29.04 -15.30
C PHE A 15 0.53 28.29 -14.61
N MET A 16 -0.72 28.55 -15.01
CA MET A 16 -1.90 27.84 -14.51
C MET A 16 -2.36 26.76 -15.50
N LEU A 17 -1.41 26.07 -16.14
CA LEU A 17 -1.74 24.80 -16.79
C LEU A 17 -2.19 23.85 -15.67
N PRO A 18 -3.40 23.26 -15.75
CA PRO A 18 -3.76 22.22 -14.82
C PRO A 18 -2.68 21.13 -14.91
N SER A 19 -2.06 20.84 -13.76
CA SER A 19 -1.28 19.62 -13.61
C SER A 19 -2.14 18.46 -14.13
N PRO A 20 -1.64 17.60 -15.03
CA PRO A 20 -2.32 16.37 -15.41
C PRO A 20 -2.26 15.36 -14.24
N GLY A 21 -2.72 15.77 -13.06
CA GLY A 21 -3.29 14.88 -12.06
C GLY A 21 -4.72 14.56 -12.49
N GLU A 22 -4.90 14.04 -13.71
CA GLU A 22 -6.16 13.43 -14.08
C GLU A 22 -6.28 12.18 -13.21
N ALA A 23 -7.23 12.21 -12.27
CA ALA A 23 -7.70 11.03 -11.58
C ALA A 23 -8.14 10.02 -12.66
N ARG A 24 -7.22 9.12 -13.04
CA ARG A 24 -7.54 8.02 -13.94
C ARG A 24 -8.68 7.27 -13.31
N ALA A 25 -9.78 7.15 -14.04
CA ALA A 25 -10.88 6.29 -13.63
C ALA A 25 -10.29 4.90 -13.29
N GLN A 26 -10.36 4.52 -12.01
CA GLN A 26 -9.97 3.19 -11.57
C GLN A 26 -10.97 2.24 -12.20
N ILE A 27 -10.55 1.55 -13.27
CA ILE A 27 -11.31 0.43 -13.81
C ILE A 27 -11.39 -0.59 -12.68
N PRO A 28 -12.60 -0.97 -12.21
CA PRO A 28 -12.73 -1.95 -11.15
C PRO A 28 -12.04 -3.25 -11.62
N GLN A 29 -10.95 -3.62 -10.97
CA GLN A 29 -10.39 -4.95 -11.16
C GLN A 29 -11.34 -5.94 -10.48
N GLU A 30 -11.73 -6.97 -11.22
CA GLU A 30 -12.54 -8.05 -10.68
C GLU A 30 -11.72 -8.83 -9.63
N VAL A 31 -12.35 -9.17 -8.52
CA VAL A 31 -11.69 -9.93 -7.46
C VAL A 31 -11.60 -11.40 -7.88
N ASP A 32 -10.37 -11.93 -7.93
CA ASP A 32 -10.14 -13.36 -8.13
C ASP A 32 -10.56 -14.15 -6.88
N SER A 33 -11.82 -14.59 -6.88
CA SER A 33 -12.42 -15.35 -5.78
C SER A 33 -11.77 -16.71 -5.56
N VAL A 34 -11.24 -17.34 -6.62
CA VAL A 34 -10.55 -18.64 -6.53
C VAL A 34 -9.24 -18.47 -5.79
N ARG A 35 -8.46 -17.44 -6.15
CA ARG A 35 -7.24 -17.08 -5.43
C ARG A 35 -7.54 -16.75 -3.97
N LEU A 36 -8.54 -15.91 -3.70
CA LEU A 36 -8.90 -15.50 -2.34
C LEU A 36 -9.25 -16.70 -1.45
N LEU A 37 -10.08 -17.63 -1.94
CA LEU A 37 -10.44 -18.83 -1.18
C LEU A 37 -9.26 -19.79 -0.99
N SER A 38 -8.35 -19.88 -1.97
CA SER A 38 -7.12 -20.67 -1.85
C SER A 38 -6.18 -20.11 -0.77
N GLU A 39 -5.94 -18.79 -0.77
CA GLU A 39 -5.10 -18.14 0.24
C GLU A 39 -5.71 -18.24 1.65
N LEU A 40 -7.04 -18.10 1.76
CA LEU A 40 -7.75 -18.32 3.01
C LEU A 40 -7.60 -19.77 3.51
N SER A 41 -7.72 -20.75 2.61
CA SER A 41 -7.57 -22.17 2.92
C SER A 41 -6.16 -22.48 3.45
N ILE A 42 -5.12 -21.89 2.85
CA ILE A 42 -3.74 -22.02 3.33
C ILE A 42 -3.60 -21.47 4.75
N LEU A 43 -4.15 -20.29 5.02
CA LEU A 43 -4.08 -19.64 6.33
C LEU A 43 -4.90 -20.36 7.42
N ALA A 44 -5.92 -21.11 7.02
CA ALA A 44 -6.78 -21.89 7.90
C ALA A 44 -6.33 -23.35 8.07
N HIS A 45 -5.40 -23.82 7.25
CA HIS A 45 -4.93 -25.20 7.26
C HIS A 45 -4.32 -25.60 8.62
N ASP A 46 -4.51 -26.85 9.05
CA ASP A 46 -4.05 -27.35 10.35
C ASP A 46 -2.54 -27.19 10.59
N SER A 47 -1.75 -27.23 9.51
CA SER A 47 -0.31 -26.96 9.56
C SER A 47 0.01 -25.53 10.02
N MET A 48 -0.96 -24.62 10.10
CA MET A 48 -0.79 -23.31 10.70
C MET A 48 -0.92 -23.34 12.22
N GLU A 49 -1.42 -24.40 12.86
CA GLU A 49 -1.43 -24.63 14.33
C GLU A 49 -1.97 -23.43 15.16
N GLY A 50 -2.80 -22.57 14.55
CA GLY A 50 -3.23 -21.30 15.13
C GLY A 50 -2.23 -20.14 14.98
N ARG A 51 -2.74 -18.90 14.97
CA ARG A 51 -1.97 -17.70 14.58
C ARG A 51 -1.79 -16.67 15.71
N SER A 52 -1.96 -17.09 16.96
CA SER A 52 -1.71 -16.24 18.12
C SER A 52 -0.27 -15.69 18.09
N PRO A 53 -0.04 -14.42 18.46
CA PRO A 53 1.29 -13.84 18.47
C PRO A 53 2.30 -14.69 19.25
N GLY A 54 3.46 -14.95 18.66
CA GLY A 54 4.54 -15.73 19.27
C GLY A 54 4.48 -17.25 19.01
N THR A 55 3.42 -17.79 18.40
CA THR A 55 3.37 -19.21 18.03
C THR A 55 4.17 -19.51 16.76
N PRO A 56 4.63 -20.76 16.55
CA PRO A 56 5.19 -21.21 15.26
C PRO A 56 4.25 -20.95 14.08
N GLY A 57 2.95 -21.14 14.30
CA GLY A 57 1.91 -20.82 13.35
C GLY A 57 1.86 -19.36 12.91
N SER A 58 1.99 -18.43 13.86
CA SER A 58 2.07 -16.99 13.55
C SER A 58 3.29 -16.64 12.70
N LEU A 59 4.40 -17.37 12.85
CA LEU A 59 5.61 -17.17 12.03
C LEU A 59 5.37 -17.64 10.60
N ARG A 60 4.76 -18.82 10.42
CA ARG A 60 4.38 -19.36 9.10
C ARG A 60 3.38 -18.45 8.38
N ALA A 61 2.34 -18.01 9.09
CA ALA A 61 1.34 -17.10 8.54
C ALA A 61 1.95 -15.76 8.11
N ARG A 62 2.84 -15.17 8.92
CA ARG A 62 3.55 -13.93 8.55
C ARG A 62 4.44 -14.11 7.34
N ALA A 63 5.19 -15.22 7.26
CA ALA A 63 6.02 -15.50 6.11
C ALA A 63 5.20 -15.69 4.83
N PHE A 64 4.01 -16.29 4.93
CA PHE A 64 3.07 -16.39 3.81
C PHE A 64 2.56 -15.01 3.37
N LEU A 65 2.09 -14.19 4.31
CA LEU A 65 1.57 -12.84 4.01
C LEU A 65 2.63 -11.91 3.45
N GLU A 66 3.87 -12.00 3.93
CA GLU A 66 5.00 -11.23 3.40
C GLU A 66 5.30 -11.57 1.95
N ARG A 67 5.27 -12.86 1.58
CA ARG A 67 5.38 -13.28 0.17
C ARG A 67 4.20 -12.83 -0.67
N ALA A 68 2.98 -12.93 -0.14
CA ALA A 68 1.77 -12.47 -0.83
C ALA A 68 1.84 -10.96 -1.13
N MET A 69 2.29 -10.16 -0.15
CA MET A 69 2.48 -8.71 -0.28
C MET A 69 3.55 -8.38 -1.34
N ALA A 70 4.70 -9.06 -1.30
CA ALA A 70 5.74 -8.88 -2.31
C ALA A 70 5.26 -9.23 -3.73
N SER A 71 4.33 -10.20 -3.86
CA SER A 71 3.77 -10.62 -5.14
C SER A 71 2.61 -9.75 -5.64
N SER A 72 2.06 -8.85 -4.81
CA SER A 72 0.87 -8.06 -5.15
C SER A 72 1.17 -6.74 -5.86
N GLY A 73 2.45 -6.46 -6.17
CA GLY A 73 2.88 -5.21 -6.78
C GLY A 73 2.94 -4.03 -5.79
N THR A 74 2.89 -4.31 -4.49
CA THR A 74 3.10 -3.29 -3.45
C THR A 74 4.59 -3.09 -3.17
N GLU A 75 4.94 -1.89 -2.72
CA GLU A 75 6.29 -1.56 -2.26
C GLU A 75 6.41 -1.75 -0.75
N SER A 76 7.61 -2.10 -0.29
CA SER A 76 7.90 -2.20 1.14
C SER A 76 8.03 -0.82 1.78
N VAL A 77 7.59 -0.67 3.03
CA VAL A 77 7.76 0.59 3.77
C VAL A 77 9.10 0.57 4.50
N GLN A 78 9.94 1.60 4.32
CA GLN A 78 11.26 1.69 4.96
C GLN A 78 12.15 0.44 4.70
N GLY A 79 12.03 -0.16 3.52
CA GLY A 79 12.86 -1.30 3.10
C GLY A 79 12.43 -2.67 3.66
N SER A 80 11.28 -2.77 4.33
CA SER A 80 10.74 -4.04 4.85
C SER A 80 9.22 -4.07 4.74
N PHE A 81 8.63 -5.22 4.44
CA PHE A 81 7.18 -5.41 4.62
C PHE A 81 6.84 -5.69 6.09
N ARG A 82 7.80 -6.21 6.87
CA ARG A 82 7.60 -6.62 8.25
C ARG A 82 8.01 -5.50 9.21
N HIS A 83 7.07 -5.08 10.05
CA HIS A 83 7.28 -4.07 11.09
C HIS A 83 6.96 -4.66 12.46
N VAL A 84 7.99 -4.87 13.26
CA VAL A 84 7.87 -5.48 14.59
C VAL A 84 7.50 -4.42 15.63
N PHE A 85 6.66 -4.80 16.59
CA PHE A 85 6.31 -3.96 17.73
C PHE A 85 6.18 -4.80 19.01
N GLU A 86 6.17 -4.13 20.15
CA GLU A 86 5.97 -4.73 21.47
C GLU A 86 4.73 -4.13 22.15
N TRP A 87 4.04 -4.92 22.97
CA TRP A 87 2.90 -4.48 23.77
C TRP A 87 2.89 -5.19 25.14
N GLN A 88 1.87 -4.94 25.96
CA GLN A 88 1.72 -5.55 27.29
C GLN A 88 1.63 -7.10 27.27
N ARG A 89 1.10 -7.69 26.20
CA ARG A 89 0.91 -9.14 26.03
C ARG A 89 2.00 -9.84 25.18
N GLY A 90 3.19 -9.23 24.99
CA GLY A 90 4.27 -9.76 24.15
C GLY A 90 4.61 -8.98 22.86
N ARG A 91 5.22 -9.68 21.90
CA ARG A 91 5.79 -9.10 20.66
C ARG A 91 4.98 -9.49 19.43
N GLY A 92 4.66 -8.52 18.59
CA GLY A 92 3.90 -8.70 17.35
C GLY A 92 4.65 -8.19 16.12
N ALA A 93 4.06 -8.40 14.94
CA ALA A 93 4.54 -7.78 13.71
C ALA A 93 3.38 -7.49 12.76
N ASN A 94 3.38 -6.30 12.19
CA ASN A 94 2.53 -5.91 11.07
C ASN A 94 3.22 -6.25 9.75
N ILE A 95 2.43 -6.62 8.73
CA ILE A 95 2.87 -6.74 7.35
C ILE A 95 2.23 -5.59 6.57
N VAL A 96 3.04 -4.67 6.04
CA VAL A 96 2.58 -3.41 5.45
C VAL A 96 3.16 -3.25 4.06
N GLY A 97 2.29 -3.08 3.06
CA GLY A 97 2.66 -2.74 1.69
C GLY A 97 2.12 -1.35 1.31
N LEU A 98 2.86 -0.65 0.47
CA LEU A 98 2.52 0.68 -0.05
C LEU A 98 2.12 0.57 -1.53
N VAL A 99 1.02 1.21 -1.90
CA VAL A 99 0.66 1.47 -3.30
C VAL A 99 0.90 2.96 -3.54
N PRO A 100 1.88 3.35 -4.37
CA PRO A 100 2.10 4.75 -4.71
C PRO A 100 0.87 5.36 -5.35
N GLY A 101 0.52 6.58 -4.95
CA GLY A 101 -0.50 7.37 -5.64
C GLY A 101 0.00 7.80 -7.03
N ALA A 102 -0.92 7.89 -7.98
CA ALA A 102 -0.68 8.47 -9.30
C ALA A 102 -0.83 10.00 -9.27
#